data_AF-A0A2K2VY42-F1
#
_entry.id   AF-A0A2K2VY42-F1
#
_cell.length_a   1.000
_cell.length_b   1.000
_cell.length_c   1.000
_cell.angle_alpha   90.00
_cell.angle_beta   90.00
_cell.angle_gamma   90.00
#
_symmetry.space_group_name_H-M   'P 1'
#
loop_
_entity.id
_entity.type
_entity.pdbx_description
1 polymer ?
#
loop_
_entity_poly.entity_id
_entity_poly.type
_entity_poly.pdbx_seq_one_letter_code
_entity_poly.pdbx_strand_id
1 'polypeptide(L)'
;MKGEIQELLEMLSPSFDWDKHWEKDDAEGIEGLFRKCVKLATSTEGDYHDCGSYKAEDTPRGMYRLFYLLEPEAVDFSSMYRGDLFSFVSADERFLVRVSLFEYELGLYFLAPEELIDKSDAACVPSAWPGADNRIRLTDPVGIDFFEMVKRIVEHEFEVYSVGEFKV
;
A
#
# COMPACT_ATOMS: atom_id res chain seq x y z
N MET A 1 14.17 -0.37 6.92
CA MET A 1 12.79 0.02 6.53
C MET A 1 12.63 1.51 6.19
N LYS A 2 12.96 2.47 7.08
CA LYS A 2 12.75 3.91 6.79
C LYS A 2 13.52 4.39 5.56
N GLY A 3 14.77 3.96 5.38
CA GLY A 3 15.60 4.37 4.23
C GLY A 3 15.05 3.84 2.91
N GLU A 4 14.60 2.59 2.92
CA GLU A 4 14.04 1.88 1.76
C GLU A 4 12.70 2.49 1.33
N ILE A 5 11.85 2.88 2.29
CA ILE A 5 10.60 3.61 2.00
C ILE A 5 10.91 4.96 1.35
N GLN A 6 11.88 5.71 1.88
CA GLN A 6 12.24 7.03 1.35
C GLN A 6 12.85 6.94 -0.05
N GLU A 7 13.78 6.01 -0.27
CA GLU A 7 14.35 5.73 -1.58
C GLU A 7 13.26 5.33 -2.58
N LEU A 8 12.30 4.49 -2.18
CA LEU A 8 11.20 4.11 -3.05
C LEU A 8 10.28 5.30 -3.37
N LEU A 9 9.98 6.17 -2.40
CA LEU A 9 9.21 7.40 -2.63
C LEU A 9 9.92 8.36 -3.59
N GLU A 10 11.25 8.43 -3.52
CA GLU A 10 12.08 9.17 -4.47
C GLU A 10 12.00 8.56 -5.87
N MET A 11 12.14 7.24 -5.99
CA MET A 11 12.02 6.49 -7.26
C MET A 11 10.64 6.68 -7.92
N LEU A 12 9.58 6.75 -7.10
CA LEU A 12 8.21 6.98 -7.56
C LEU A 12 7.93 8.45 -7.92
N SER A 13 8.87 9.36 -7.70
CA SER A 13 8.73 10.77 -8.07
C SER A 13 8.84 10.96 -9.59
N PRO A 14 8.02 11.81 -10.22
CA PRO A 14 8.17 12.16 -11.64
C PRO A 14 9.53 12.79 -12.00
N SER A 15 10.24 13.30 -11.00
CA SER A 15 11.56 13.92 -11.16
C SER A 15 12.74 12.95 -10.96
N PHE A 16 12.47 11.66 -10.78
CA PHE A 16 13.52 10.69 -10.54
C PHE A 16 14.34 10.44 -11.82
N ASP A 17 15.65 10.51 -11.69
CA ASP A 17 16.59 10.32 -12.80
C ASP A 17 16.93 8.82 -12.94
N TRP A 18 16.09 8.12 -13.71
CA TRP A 18 16.25 6.68 -13.96
C TRP A 18 17.53 6.36 -14.71
N ASP A 19 17.93 7.19 -15.68
CA ASP A 19 19.15 6.98 -16.46
C ASP A 19 20.36 6.94 -15.55
N LYS A 20 20.47 7.91 -14.63
CA LYS A 20 21.54 7.95 -13.64
C LYS A 20 21.45 6.82 -12.61
N HIS A 21 20.23 6.41 -12.23
CA HIS A 21 20.06 5.31 -11.27
C HIS A 21 20.61 4.00 -11.82
N TRP A 22 20.38 3.73 -13.12
CA TRP A 22 20.87 2.53 -13.79
C TRP A 22 22.38 2.51 -14.04
N GLU A 23 23.09 3.62 -13.84
CA GLU A 23 24.57 3.65 -13.86
C GLU A 23 25.19 3.02 -12.60
N LYS A 24 24.42 2.76 -11.54
CA LYS A 24 24.91 2.11 -10.31
C LYS A 24 25.09 0.60 -10.54
N ASP A 25 26.21 0.04 -10.07
CA ASP A 25 26.53 -1.40 -10.21
C ASP A 25 25.52 -2.33 -9.51
N ASP A 26 24.82 -1.83 -8.49
CA ASP A 26 23.85 -2.55 -7.66
C ASP A 26 22.45 -1.90 -7.69
N ALA A 27 22.10 -1.25 -8.81
CA ALA A 27 20.82 -0.56 -8.97
C ALA A 27 19.63 -1.49 -8.68
N GLU A 28 18.90 -1.20 -7.59
CA GLU A 28 17.69 -1.91 -7.21
C GLU A 28 16.48 -1.34 -7.98
N GLY A 29 15.57 -2.22 -8.41
CA GLY A 29 14.31 -1.80 -9.03
C GLY A 29 13.21 -1.49 -8.00
N ILE A 30 12.14 -0.83 -8.47
CA ILE A 30 10.94 -0.52 -7.65
C ILE A 30 10.41 -1.79 -6.98
N GLU A 31 10.29 -2.88 -7.73
CA GLU A 31 9.70 -4.15 -7.26
C GLU A 31 10.49 -4.74 -6.09
N GLY A 32 11.81 -4.86 -6.26
CA GLY A 32 12.70 -5.42 -5.24
C GLY A 32 12.72 -4.57 -3.97
N LEU A 33 12.74 -3.25 -4.12
CA LEU A 33 12.70 -2.33 -2.99
C LEU A 33 11.34 -2.36 -2.28
N PHE A 34 10.23 -2.39 -3.02
CA PHE A 34 8.88 -2.51 -2.46
C PHE A 34 8.72 -3.81 -1.65
N ARG A 35 9.18 -4.94 -2.19
CA ARG A 35 9.16 -6.25 -1.50
C ARG A 35 10.00 -6.28 -0.22
N LYS A 36 11.02 -5.43 -0.07
CA LYS A 36 11.75 -5.25 1.20
C LYS A 36 10.96 -4.47 2.25
N CYS A 37 9.99 -3.66 1.82
CA CYS A 37 9.20 -2.79 2.70
C CYS A 37 7.92 -3.45 3.23
N VAL A 38 7.47 -4.57 2.64
CA VAL A 38 6.16 -5.18 2.93
C VAL A 38 6.24 -6.69 3.11
N LYS A 39 5.23 -7.26 3.76
CA LYS A 39 4.97 -8.71 3.85
C LYS A 39 3.48 -8.97 3.74
N LEU A 40 3.08 -10.08 3.10
CA LEU A 40 1.69 -10.54 3.18
C LEU A 40 1.33 -10.87 4.63
N ALA A 41 0.15 -10.43 5.07
CA ALA A 41 -0.34 -10.68 6.42
C ALA A 41 -0.97 -12.08 6.48
N THR A 42 -0.48 -12.94 7.37
CA THR A 42 -1.04 -14.27 7.62
C THR A 42 -2.12 -14.27 8.70
N SER A 43 -2.17 -13.21 9.51
CA SER A 43 -3.22 -12.92 10.48
C SER A 43 -3.43 -11.41 10.57
N THR A 44 -4.69 -11.00 10.66
CA THR A 44 -5.11 -9.62 10.97
C THR A 44 -5.58 -9.47 12.41
N GLU A 45 -5.45 -10.52 13.24
CA GLU A 45 -5.75 -10.51 14.67
C GLU A 45 -4.61 -9.79 15.44
N GLY A 46 -4.56 -8.46 15.33
CA GLY A 46 -3.70 -7.59 16.13
C GLY A 46 -4.45 -6.34 16.55
N ASP A 47 -3.88 -5.58 17.50
CA ASP A 47 -4.39 -4.27 17.93
C ASP A 47 -4.12 -3.19 16.86
N TYR A 48 -4.70 -3.39 15.66
CA TYR A 48 -4.67 -2.43 14.57
C TYR A 48 -5.98 -1.65 14.55
N HIS A 49 -5.87 -0.33 14.41
CA HIS A 49 -7.01 0.58 14.37
C HIS A 49 -6.99 1.39 13.08
N ASP A 50 -8.17 1.60 12.49
CA ASP A 50 -8.32 2.35 11.25
C ASP A 50 -7.83 3.80 11.41
N CYS A 51 -6.83 4.17 10.61
CA CYS A 51 -6.23 5.50 10.61
C CYS A 51 -6.43 6.25 9.28
N GLY A 52 -6.97 5.61 8.25
CA GLY A 52 -7.40 6.27 7.02
C GLY A 52 -7.63 5.27 5.89
N SER A 53 -7.94 5.78 4.70
CA SER A 53 -8.16 4.96 3.52
C SER A 53 -7.75 5.69 2.25
N TYR A 54 -7.61 4.92 1.17
CA TYR A 54 -7.35 5.41 -0.16
C TYR A 54 -8.20 4.65 -1.17
N LYS A 55 -8.67 5.35 -2.21
CA LYS A 55 -9.33 4.74 -3.36
C LYS A 55 -8.42 4.92 -4.57
N ALA A 56 -8.11 3.83 -5.25
CA ALA A 56 -7.32 3.90 -6.47
C ALA A 56 -8.08 4.65 -7.57
N GLU A 57 -7.37 5.38 -8.43
CA GLU A 57 -7.97 6.10 -9.55
C GLU A 57 -8.45 5.14 -10.66
N ASP A 58 -7.64 4.11 -10.95
CA ASP A 58 -7.96 3.04 -11.89
C ASP A 58 -7.91 1.69 -11.17
N THR A 59 -9.09 1.17 -10.83
CA THR A 59 -9.24 -0.08 -10.07
C THR A 59 -8.55 -1.28 -10.73
N PRO A 60 -8.83 -1.61 -12.01
CA PRO A 60 -8.15 -2.72 -12.68
C PRO A 60 -6.62 -2.60 -12.66
N ARG A 61 -6.06 -1.41 -12.94
CA ARG A 61 -4.61 -1.21 -12.94
C ARG A 61 -4.02 -1.32 -11.54
N GLY A 62 -4.64 -0.68 -10.55
CA GLY A 62 -4.21 -0.73 -9.17
C GLY A 62 -4.20 -2.16 -8.63
N MET A 63 -5.25 -2.94 -8.94
CA MET A 63 -5.33 -4.36 -8.55
C MET A 63 -4.24 -5.18 -9.20
N TYR A 64 -4.04 -5.03 -10.51
CA TYR A 64 -3.00 -5.75 -11.24
C TYR A 64 -1.61 -5.48 -10.64
N ARG A 65 -1.29 -4.22 -10.36
CA ARG A 65 -0.02 -3.81 -9.75
C ARG A 65 0.19 -4.46 -8.39
N LEU A 66 -0.82 -4.44 -7.53
CA LEU A 66 -0.73 -5.07 -6.21
C LEU A 66 -0.53 -6.58 -6.31
N PHE A 67 -1.27 -7.27 -7.17
CA PHE A 67 -1.10 -8.71 -7.36
C PHE A 67 0.28 -9.06 -7.92
N TYR A 68 0.79 -8.27 -8.86
CA TYR A 68 2.12 -8.46 -9.42
C TYR A 68 3.24 -8.24 -8.38
N LEU A 69 3.12 -7.19 -7.57
CA LEU A 69 4.15 -6.84 -6.59
C LEU A 69 4.16 -7.78 -5.38
N LEU A 70 2.98 -8.18 -4.92
CA LEU A 70 2.80 -8.92 -3.66
C LEU A 70 2.61 -10.42 -3.86
N GLU A 71 2.18 -10.86 -5.05
CA GLU A 71 1.94 -12.27 -5.39
C GLU A 71 1.14 -13.02 -4.29
N PRO A 72 -0.07 -12.56 -3.90
CA PRO A 72 -0.84 -13.20 -2.84
C PRO A 72 -1.18 -14.65 -3.18
N GLU A 73 -0.97 -15.56 -2.22
CA GLU A 73 -1.21 -17.00 -2.42
C GLU A 73 -2.68 -17.34 -2.67
N ALA A 74 -3.59 -16.55 -2.10
CA ALA A 74 -5.02 -16.68 -2.28
C ALA A 74 -5.68 -15.29 -2.24
N VAL A 75 -6.70 -15.11 -3.06
CA VAL A 75 -7.53 -13.90 -3.08
C VAL A 75 -8.98 -14.30 -2.89
N ASP A 76 -9.65 -13.70 -1.91
CA ASP A 76 -11.05 -14.02 -1.63
C ASP A 76 -12.00 -13.05 -2.33
N PHE A 77 -12.63 -13.51 -3.42
CA PHE A 77 -13.66 -12.77 -4.13
C PHE A 77 -15.09 -13.12 -3.68
N SER A 78 -15.26 -13.93 -2.64
CA SER A 78 -16.57 -14.42 -2.19
C SER A 78 -17.51 -13.30 -1.73
N SER A 79 -16.96 -12.18 -1.26
CA SER A 79 -17.71 -11.02 -0.77
C SER A 79 -17.15 -9.71 -1.34
N MET A 80 -17.52 -9.39 -2.59
CA MET A 80 -17.13 -8.14 -3.26
C MET A 80 -17.75 -6.86 -2.66
N TYR A 81 -18.61 -7.00 -1.64
CA TYR A 81 -19.29 -5.88 -0.99
C TYR A 81 -18.80 -5.59 0.43
N ARG A 82 -18.18 -6.58 1.11
CA ARG A 82 -17.86 -6.48 2.55
C ARG A 82 -16.61 -7.29 2.98
N GLY A 83 -15.82 -7.80 2.03
CA GLY A 83 -14.64 -8.61 2.31
C GLY A 83 -13.35 -7.92 1.88
N ASP A 84 -12.29 -8.19 2.63
CA ASP A 84 -10.93 -7.88 2.19
C ASP A 84 -10.48 -8.98 1.24
N LEU A 85 -9.91 -8.60 0.10
CA LEU A 85 -9.32 -9.50 -0.89
C LEU A 85 -8.12 -10.23 -0.28
N PHE A 86 -7.25 -9.46 0.37
CA PHE A 86 -6.08 -9.89 1.12
C PHE A 86 -5.57 -8.70 1.96
N SER A 87 -4.55 -8.93 2.79
CA SER A 87 -3.91 -7.88 3.58
C SER A 87 -2.40 -8.03 3.56
N PHE A 88 -1.70 -6.92 3.74
CA PHE A 88 -0.25 -6.89 3.87
C PHE A 88 0.17 -5.86 4.91
N VAL A 89 1.35 -6.07 5.49
CA VAL A 89 1.91 -5.24 6.55
C VAL A 89 3.24 -4.65 6.12
N SER A 90 3.69 -3.61 6.81
CA SER A 90 5.09 -3.17 6.75
C SER A 90 6.03 -4.31 7.15
N ALA A 91 7.29 -4.28 6.70
CA ALA A 91 8.24 -5.35 6.98
C ALA A 91 8.51 -5.57 8.49
N ASP A 92 8.35 -4.53 9.30
CA ASP A 92 8.40 -4.58 10.77
C ASP A 92 7.03 -4.84 11.43
N GLU A 93 5.99 -5.07 10.62
CA GLU A 93 4.64 -5.47 11.00
C GLU A 93 3.87 -4.39 11.80
N ARG A 94 4.37 -3.15 11.85
CA ARG A 94 3.73 -2.04 12.58
C ARG A 94 2.54 -1.43 11.85
N PHE A 95 2.50 -1.48 10.53
CA PHE A 95 1.46 -0.82 9.73
C PHE A 95 0.77 -1.85 8.85
N LEU A 96 -0.56 -1.87 8.86
CA LEU A 96 -1.38 -2.83 8.12
C LEU A 96 -2.15 -2.11 7.01
N VAL A 97 -2.22 -2.75 5.85
CA VAL A 97 -3.07 -2.36 4.72
C VAL A 97 -4.02 -3.49 4.41
N ARG A 98 -5.32 -3.23 4.52
CA ARG A 98 -6.36 -4.12 4.02
C ARG A 98 -6.72 -3.70 2.61
N VAL A 99 -6.71 -4.67 1.70
CA VAL A 99 -7.05 -4.45 0.29
C VAL A 99 -8.45 -5.00 0.07
N SER A 100 -9.39 -4.17 -0.34
CA SER A 100 -10.81 -4.56 -0.44
C SER A 100 -11.42 -3.99 -1.72
N LEU A 101 -12.54 -4.59 -2.15
CA LEU A 101 -13.41 -4.00 -3.16
C LEU A 101 -14.62 -3.37 -2.46
N PHE A 102 -14.84 -2.08 -2.69
CA PHE A 102 -16.04 -1.36 -2.26
C PHE A 102 -16.82 -0.95 -3.49
N GLU A 103 -17.98 -1.56 -3.73
CA GLU A 103 -18.80 -1.30 -4.92
C GLU A 103 -18.00 -1.39 -6.24
N TYR A 104 -17.13 -2.39 -6.36
CA TYR A 104 -16.22 -2.61 -7.49
C TYR A 104 -15.06 -1.62 -7.63
N GLU A 105 -14.88 -0.71 -6.66
CA GLU A 105 -13.72 0.17 -6.59
C GLU A 105 -12.65 -0.42 -5.65
N LEU A 106 -11.38 -0.36 -6.06
CA LEU A 106 -10.25 -0.78 -5.22
C LEU A 106 -10.05 0.23 -4.08
N GLY A 107 -10.29 -0.26 -2.86
CA GLY A 107 -10.05 0.44 -1.62
C GLY A 107 -8.85 -0.13 -0.87
N LEU A 108 -8.02 0.76 -0.33
CA LEU A 108 -6.97 0.44 0.63
C LEU A 108 -7.36 1.05 1.96
N TYR A 109 -7.45 0.25 3.01
CA TYR A 109 -7.70 0.71 4.37
C TYR A 109 -6.42 0.60 5.18
N PHE A 110 -6.02 1.70 5.80
CA PHE A 110 -4.77 1.82 6.52
C PHE A 110 -5.03 1.71 8.02
N LEU A 111 -4.26 0.86 8.67
CA LEU A 111 -4.38 0.60 10.09
C LEU A 111 -3.02 0.65 10.77
N ALA A 112 -3.02 1.11 12.02
CA ALA A 112 -1.84 1.26 12.84
C ALA A 112 -2.19 1.00 14.33
N PRO A 113 -1.17 0.74 15.18
CA PRO A 113 -1.34 0.71 16.62
C PRO A 113 -1.99 1.99 17.16
N GLU A 114 -2.87 1.84 18.15
CA GLU A 114 -3.69 2.94 18.68
C GLU A 114 -2.85 4.13 19.17
N GLU A 115 -1.66 3.85 19.72
CA GLU A 115 -0.74 4.84 20.25
C GLU A 115 -0.13 5.76 19.18
N LEU A 116 -0.16 5.36 17.92
CA LEU A 116 0.38 6.16 16.80
C LEU A 116 -0.70 7.01 16.12
N ILE A 117 -1.98 6.78 16.43
CA ILE A 117 -3.11 7.48 15.83
C ILE A 117 -3.26 8.88 16.43
N ASP A 118 -3.39 9.89 15.56
CA ASP A 118 -3.72 11.25 15.98
C ASP A 118 -5.19 11.31 16.46
N LYS A 119 -5.37 11.50 17.78
CA LYS A 119 -6.68 11.61 18.46
C LYS A 119 -7.14 13.05 18.70
N SER A 120 -6.46 14.05 18.14
CA SER A 120 -6.86 15.46 18.31
C SER A 120 -8.27 15.71 17.76
N ASP A 121 -9.00 16.72 18.24
CA ASP A 121 -10.34 17.07 17.74
C ASP A 121 -10.34 17.51 16.25
N ALA A 122 -9.16 17.77 15.68
CA ALA A 122 -8.96 17.97 14.25
C ALA A 122 -8.98 16.66 13.44
N ALA A 123 -9.05 15.49 14.11
CA ALA A 123 -8.91 14.17 13.51
C ALA A 123 -10.16 13.77 12.73
N CYS A 124 -9.91 13.27 11.52
CA CYS A 124 -10.84 12.78 10.51
C CYS A 124 -12.07 12.06 11.07
N VAL A 125 -13.24 12.30 10.46
CA VAL A 125 -14.41 11.43 10.59
C VAL A 125 -14.15 10.25 9.64
N PRO A 126 -13.91 9.03 10.15
CA PRO A 126 -13.70 7.87 9.29
C PRO A 126 -14.99 7.60 8.51
N SER A 127 -14.88 7.62 7.19
CA SER A 127 -15.93 7.14 6.31
C SER A 127 -15.55 5.71 5.94
N ALA A 128 -16.45 4.74 6.13
CA ALA A 128 -16.20 3.37 5.69
C ALA A 128 -16.01 3.24 4.16
N TRP A 129 -16.26 4.32 3.42
CA TRP A 129 -16.00 4.45 1.99
C TRP A 129 -14.52 4.80 1.73
N PRO A 130 -13.79 4.01 0.92
CA PRO A 130 -12.38 4.29 0.64
C PRO A 130 -12.18 5.65 -0.03
N GLY A 131 -11.20 6.42 0.43
CA GLY A 131 -10.86 7.74 -0.14
C GLY A 131 -11.83 8.88 0.22
N ALA A 132 -12.86 8.60 1.02
CA ALA A 132 -13.70 9.64 1.62
C ALA A 132 -13.09 10.23 2.91
N ASP A 133 -11.97 9.68 3.37
CA ASP A 133 -11.21 10.23 4.49
C ASP A 133 -10.43 11.48 4.05
N ASN A 134 -10.54 12.56 4.83
CA ASN A 134 -9.88 13.82 4.52
C ASN A 134 -8.36 13.81 4.80
N ARG A 135 -7.85 12.81 5.52
CA ARG A 135 -6.42 12.59 5.79
C ARG A 135 -6.15 11.23 6.44
N ILE A 136 -4.89 10.78 6.35
CA ILE A 136 -4.34 9.73 7.19
C ILE A 136 -4.04 10.31 8.57
N ARG A 137 -4.55 9.68 9.64
CA ARG A 137 -4.44 10.12 11.04
C ARG A 137 -3.29 9.43 11.76
N LEU A 138 -2.06 9.74 11.38
CA LEU A 138 -0.86 9.25 12.06
C LEU A 138 0.03 10.35 12.58
N THR A 139 0.68 10.07 13.70
CA THR A 139 1.74 10.91 14.28
C THR A 139 3.13 10.41 13.93
N ASP A 140 3.27 9.13 13.59
CA ASP A 140 4.55 8.49 13.24
C ASP A 140 4.92 8.80 11.77
N PRO A 141 6.05 9.48 11.51
CA PRO A 141 6.45 9.84 10.14
C PRO A 141 6.75 8.62 9.26
N VAL A 142 7.21 7.50 9.84
CA VAL A 142 7.49 6.29 9.06
C VAL A 142 6.20 5.67 8.56
N GLY A 143 5.15 5.66 9.38
CA GLY A 143 3.82 5.23 8.96
C GLY A 143 3.22 6.13 7.89
N ILE A 144 3.40 7.44 8.00
CA ILE A 144 2.96 8.40 6.96
C ILE A 144 3.66 8.11 5.63
N ASP A 145 4.98 7.99 5.64
CA ASP A 145 5.77 7.69 4.44
C ASP A 145 5.39 6.31 3.86
N PHE A 146 5.16 5.31 4.72
CA PHE A 146 4.74 3.97 4.31
C PHE A 146 3.39 3.98 3.58
N PHE A 147 2.37 4.66 4.12
CA PHE A 147 1.07 4.71 3.46
C PHE A 147 1.10 5.56 2.19
N GLU A 148 1.88 6.63 2.15
CA GLU A 148 2.09 7.40 0.92
C GLU A 148 2.80 6.58 -0.16
N MET A 149 3.79 5.76 0.22
CA MET A 149 4.46 4.81 -0.67
C MET A 149 3.45 3.82 -1.26
N VAL A 150 2.56 3.27 -0.44
CA VAL A 150 1.48 2.36 -0.88
C VAL A 150 0.49 3.05 -1.82
N LYS A 151 0.17 4.32 -1.61
CA LYS A 151 -0.70 5.07 -2.53
C LYS A 151 -0.01 5.27 -3.88
N ARG A 152 1.24 5.72 -3.86
CA ARG A 152 1.99 6.01 -5.09
C ARG A 152 2.27 4.77 -5.91
N ILE A 153 2.63 3.65 -5.28
CA ILE A 153 2.92 2.41 -6.00
C ILE A 153 1.69 1.88 -6.76
N VAL A 154 0.49 2.08 -6.19
CA VAL A 154 -0.78 1.66 -6.79
C VAL A 154 -1.13 2.51 -8.01
N GLU A 155 -0.69 3.76 -8.06
CA GLU A 155 -0.93 4.66 -9.20
C GLU A 155 0.20 4.69 -10.22
N HIS A 156 1.41 4.30 -9.83
CA HIS A 156 2.60 4.39 -10.66
C HIS A 156 2.50 3.55 -11.94
N GLU A 157 2.84 4.15 -13.07
CA GLU A 157 2.88 3.45 -14.36
C GLU A 157 4.20 2.69 -14.50
N PHE A 158 4.11 1.37 -14.61
CA PHE A 158 5.24 0.51 -14.95
C PHE A 158 5.30 0.35 -16.46
N GLU A 159 6.48 0.56 -17.07
CA GLU A 159 6.65 0.49 -18.52
C GLU A 159 6.40 -0.91 -19.09
N VAL A 160 6.74 -1.96 -18.33
CA VAL A 160 6.54 -3.36 -18.71
C VAL A 160 6.14 -4.15 -17.48
N TYR A 161 4.92 -4.69 -17.48
CA TYR A 161 4.61 -5.80 -16.58
C TYR A 161 5.14 -7.06 -17.24
N SER A 162 6.09 -7.75 -16.61
CA SER A 162 6.45 -9.08 -17.08
C SER A 162 5.18 -9.94 -17.01
N VAL A 163 4.77 -10.52 -18.15
CA VAL A 163 3.59 -11.39 -18.21
C VAL A 163 3.97 -12.70 -17.51
N GLY A 164 3.91 -12.70 -16.19
CA GLY A 164 3.93 -13.91 -15.38
C GLY A 164 2.54 -14.53 -15.38
N GLU A 165 2.48 -15.86 -15.49
CA GLU A 165 1.25 -16.58 -15.21
C GLU A 165 0.88 -16.34 -13.73
N PHE A 166 -0.13 -15.51 -13.47
CA PHE A 166 -0.73 -15.44 -12.14
C PHE A 166 -1.22 -16.85 -11.79
N LYS A 167 -0.62 -17.46 -10.77
CA LYS A 167 -1.15 -18.71 -10.21
C LYS A 167 -2.40 -18.34 -9.43
N VAL A 168 -3.56 -18.48 -10.08
CA VAL A 168 -4.89 -18.39 -9.45
C VAL A 168 -5.28 -19.76 -8.92
#